data_AF-A0A7Y5SVY5-F1
#
_entry.id   AF-A0A7Y5SVY5-F1
#
_cell.length_a   1.000
_cell.length_b   1.000
_cell.length_c   1.000
_cell.angle_alpha   90.00
_cell.angle_beta   90.00
_cell.angle_gamma   90.00
#
_symmetry.space_group_name_H-M   'P 1'
#
loop_
_entity.id
_entity.type
_entity.pdbx_description
1 polymer ?
#
loop_
_entity_poly.entity_id
_entity_poly.type
_entity_poly.pdbx_seq_one_letter_code
_entity_poly.pdbx_strand_id
1 'polypeptide(L)' 'MLTLSAGCNNAGEGAFSGAALGALVGMGLGSLSGDMGKGAAAGALIGGAGGAILGDQNSRRRDY' A
#
# COMPACT_ATOMS: atom_id res chain seq x y z
N MET A 1 -5.77 -15.02 8.78
CA MET A 1 -6.22 -13.68 9.22
C MET A 1 -5.37 -12.66 8.48
N LEU A 2 -5.93 -12.03 7.44
CA LEU A 2 -5.24 -11.01 6.66
C LEU A 2 -5.08 -9.77 7.57
N THR A 3 -3.91 -9.58 8.15
CA THR A 3 -3.57 -8.44 9.03
C THR A 3 -3.44 -7.16 8.20
N LEU A 4 -4.53 -6.71 7.59
CA LEU A 4 -4.59 -5.42 6.89
C LEU A 4 -4.76 -4.22 7.83
N SER A 5 -5.05 -4.48 9.11
CA SER A 5 -5.47 -3.46 10.08
C SER A 5 -4.62 -3.41 11.36
N ALA A 6 -3.52 -4.16 11.44
CA ALA A 6 -2.54 -3.95 12.52
C ALA A 6 -1.58 -2.86 12.05
N GLY A 7 -1.77 -1.63 12.54
CA GLY A 7 -1.07 -0.43 12.09
C GLY A 7 0.41 -0.65 11.79
N CYS A 8 0.81 -0.33 10.56
CA CYS A 8 2.21 -0.41 10.14
C CYS A 8 3.08 0.33 11.15
N ASN A 9 4.12 -0.33 11.68
CA ASN A 9 4.91 0.23 12.77
C ASN A 9 5.82 1.37 12.31
N ASN A 10 6.11 1.43 11.02
CA ASN A 10 7.00 2.41 10.39
C ASN A 10 6.68 2.62 8.91
N ALA A 11 7.28 3.67 8.35
CA ALA A 11 7.12 4.05 6.95
C ALA A 11 7.50 2.92 5.98
N GLY A 12 8.48 2.08 6.32
CA GLY A 12 8.92 0.97 5.47
C GLY A 12 7.89 -0.16 5.38
N GLU A 13 7.37 -0.62 6.52
CA GLU A 13 6.27 -1.59 6.57
C GLU A 13 5.02 -1.06 5.86
N GLY A 14 4.71 0.22 6.08
CA GLY A 14 3.63 0.92 5.40
C GLY A 14 3.82 0.93 3.88
N ALA A 15 5.00 1.30 3.41
CA ALA A 15 5.32 1.34 1.99
C ALA A 15 5.20 -0.04 1.35
N PHE A 16 5.75 -1.07 1.99
CA PHE A 16 5.75 -2.42 1.44
C PHE A 16 4.35 -3.04 1.42
N SER A 17 3.63 -2.97 2.54
CA SER A 17 2.27 -3.51 2.65
C SER A 17 1.31 -2.76 1.73
N GLY A 18 1.42 -1.42 1.70
CA GLY A 18 0.65 -0.56 0.81
C GLY A 18 0.96 -0.82 -0.66
N ALA A 19 2.21 -1.02 -1.05
CA ALA A 19 2.58 -1.35 -2.42
C ALA A 19 2.06 -2.73 -2.84
N ALA A 20 2.15 -3.74 -1.96
CA ALA A 20 1.65 -5.08 -2.23
C ALA A 20 0.12 -5.10 -2.41
N LEU A 21 -0.61 -4.43 -1.52
CA LEU A 21 -2.06 -4.28 -1.62
C LEU A 21 -2.47 -3.46 -2.84
N GLY A 22 -1.78 -2.33 -3.03
CA GLY A 22 -1.99 -1.45 -4.16
C GLY A 22 -1.77 -2.18 -5.49
N ALA A 23 -0.74 -3.00 -5.60
CA ALA A 23 -0.49 -3.81 -6.79
C ALA A 23 -1.60 -4.84 -7.05
N LEU A 24 -2.11 -5.48 -6.01
CA LEU A 24 -3.21 -6.45 -6.13
C LEU A 24 -4.51 -5.79 -6.58
N VAL A 25 -4.89 -4.69 -5.93
CA VAL A 25 -6.08 -3.92 -6.31
C VAL A 25 -5.90 -3.29 -7.69
N GLY A 26 -4.70 -2.78 -7.96
CA GLY A 26 -4.31 -2.19 -9.23
C GLY A 26 -4.31 -3.20 -10.37
N MET A 27 -3.88 -4.44 -10.15
CA MET A 27 -4.02 -5.53 -11.13
C MET A 27 -5.49 -5.81 -11.43
N GLY A 28 -6.34 -5.86 -10.39
CA GLY A 28 -7.78 -6.07 -10.55
C GLY A 28 -8.46 -4.95 -11.34
N LEU A 29 -8.04 -3.70 -11.17
CA LEU A 29 -8.54 -2.57 -11.95
C LEU A 29 -7.94 -2.53 -13.36
N GLY A 30 -6.65 -2.82 -13.49
CA GLY A 30 -5.94 -2.84 -14.78
C GLY A 30 -6.43 -3.95 -15.69
N SER A 31 -6.82 -5.10 -15.13
CA SER A 31 -7.39 -6.21 -15.91
C SER A 31 -8.73 -5.85 -16.56
N LEU A 32 -9.53 -4.98 -15.92
CA LEU A 32 -10.77 -4.46 -16.48
C LEU A 32 -10.53 -3.48 -17.64
N SER A 33 -9.41 -2.77 -17.62
CA SER A 33 -9.05 -1.76 -18.63
C SER A 33 -8.12 -2.29 -19.74
N GLY A 34 -7.76 -3.58 -19.71
CA GLY A 34 -6.89 -4.23 -20.69
C GLY A 34 -5.38 -4.13 -20.42
N ASP A 35 -4.96 -3.44 -19.35
CA ASP A 35 -3.57 -3.20 -18.99
C ASP A 35 -3.30 -3.59 -17.53
N MET A 36 -3.30 -4.90 -17.26
CA MET A 36 -3.10 -5.44 -15.91
C MET A 36 -1.77 -4.98 -15.29
N GLY A 37 -0.67 -4.98 -16.05
CA GLY A 37 0.64 -4.57 -15.56
C GLY A 37 0.73 -3.08 -15.21
N LYS A 38 0.06 -2.23 -15.99
CA LYS A 38 0.02 -0.78 -15.75
C LYS A 38 -0.82 -0.46 -14.52
N GLY A 39 -1.94 -1.16 -14.35
CA GLY A 39 -2.76 -1.09 -13.14
C GLY A 39 -1.99 -1.55 -11.90
N ALA A 40 -1.27 -2.66 -11.99
CA ALA A 40 -0.42 -3.17 -10.92
C ALA A 40 0.64 -2.14 -10.49
N ALA A 41 1.36 -1.56 -11.46
CA ALA A 41 2.42 -0.60 -11.21
C ALA A 41 1.86 0.69 -10.58
N ALA A 42 0.78 1.24 -11.15
CA ALA A 42 0.13 2.43 -10.61
C ALA A 42 -0.41 2.18 -9.19
N GLY A 43 -1.04 1.03 -8.98
CA GLY A 43 -1.52 0.60 -7.68
C GLY A 43 -0.39 0.44 -6.66
N ALA A 44 0.73 -0.19 -7.03
CA ALA A 44 1.90 -0.32 -6.16
C ALA A 44 2.49 1.04 -5.77
N LEU A 45 2.61 1.97 -6.72
CA LEU A 45 3.16 3.31 -6.45
C LEU A 45 2.27 4.11 -5.52
N ILE A 46 0.96 4.16 -5.81
CA ILE A 46 -0.01 4.90 -4.99
C ILE A 46 -0.15 4.26 -3.61
N GLY A 47 -0.31 2.94 -3.57
CA GLY A 47 -0.43 2.18 -2.33
C GLY A 47 0.83 2.26 -1.48
N GLY A 48 2.02 2.20 -2.10
CA GLY A 48 3.30 2.31 -1.39
C GLY A 48 3.53 3.72 -0.83
N ALA A 49 3.25 4.77 -1.60
CA ALA A 49 3.35 6.14 -1.10
C ALA A 49 2.34 6.41 0.04
N GLY A 50 1.08 6.02 -0.14
CA GLY A 50 0.04 6.20 0.88
C GLY A 50 0.34 5.38 2.14
N GLY A 51 0.80 4.14 1.97
CA GLY A 51 1.21 3.28 3.08
C GLY A 51 2.42 3.83 3.83
N ALA A 52 3.42 4.38 3.14
CA ALA A 52 4.59 5.01 3.76
C ALA A 52 4.19 6.20 4.64
N ILE A 53 3.30 7.05 4.13
CA ILE A 53 2.79 8.22 4.85
C ILE A 53 2.01 7.79 6.09
N LEU A 54 1.13 6.79 5.97
CA LEU A 54 0.35 6.29 7.10
C LEU A 54 1.23 5.58 8.13
N GLY A 55 2.24 4.82 7.70
CA GLY A 55 3.21 4.17 8.57
C GLY A 55 4.06 5.19 9.34
N ASP A 56 4.54 6.23 8.67
CA ASP A 56 5.28 7.33 9.30
C ASP A 56 4.42 8.08 10.34
N GLN A 57 3.16 8.36 10.01
CA GLN A 57 2.21 8.96 10.95
C GLN A 57 1.95 8.04 12.17
N ASN A 58 1.85 6.73 11.96
CA ASN A 58 1.61 5.77 13.04
C ASN A 58 2.83 5.65 13.97
N SER A 59 4.05 5.71 13.44
CA SER A 59 5.27 5.79 14.27
C SER A 59 5.25 7.02 15.17
N ARG A 60 5.04 8.20 14.58
CA ARG A 60 5.06 9.47 15.33
C ARG A 60 3.97 9.54 16.40
N ARG A 61 2.81 8.91 16.17
CA ARG A 61 1.72 8.84 17.16
C ARG A 61 2.02 7.90 18.32
N ARG A 62 2.88 6.89 18.15
CA ARG A 62 3.28 6.02 19.26
C ARG A 62 4.26 6.69 20.22
N ASP A 63 5.01 7.67 19.73
CA ASP A 63 5.99 8.41 20.52
C ASP A 63 5.37 9.54 21.36
N TYR A 64 4.04 9.73 21.28
CA TYR A 64 3.23 10.70 22.04
C TYR A 64 2.31 9.99 23.03
#